data_AF-A0A955TG27-F1
#
_entry.id   AF-A0A955TG27-F1
#
_cell.length_a   1.000
_cell.length_b   1.000
_cell.length_c   1.000
_cell.angle_alpha   90.00
_cell.angle_beta   90.00
_cell.angle_gamma   90.00
#
_symmetry.space_group_name_H-M   'P 1'
#
loop_
_entity.id
_entity.type
_entity.pdbx_description
1 polymer ?
#
loop_
_entity_poly.entity_id
_entity_poly.type
_entity_poly.pdbx_seq_one_letter_code
_entity_poly.pdbx_strand_id
1 'polypeptide(L)'
;MYKTMNASKILNGVVLGFLLLLPVSGWAETNDEGLPRLTVSAEGAINVPPDKAVLSFAVETAGEKLSDVQMENQERVVKVLEECRRLNIPSELIQTTSLNVIPEYPPSPRRPTDGTLENSVPRIIGYRVVHHVNVEVRSLEVVGKIVDRVLQVGANKFSGIAWGLQNEQPTKLEALKQASAQAQAKAEALAQALNLKLVRLINVLEGGVSPSPPEGRYRMAMAMDSGGDASVSAGEISIRGSVLLVYEISQK
;
A
#
# COMPACT_ATOMS: atom_id res chain seq x y z
N MET A 1 54.26 -81.45 33.65
CA MET A 1 55.08 -80.41 34.33
C MET A 1 54.26 -79.84 35.49
N TYR A 2 54.91 -79.59 36.63
CA TYR A 2 54.46 -78.91 37.87
C TYR A 2 53.17 -78.04 37.72
N LYS A 3 52.06 -78.21 38.48
CA LYS A 3 51.84 -78.16 39.95
C LYS A 3 52.37 -76.84 40.55
N THR A 4 51.55 -75.88 40.96
CA THR A 4 50.68 -75.83 42.17
C THR A 4 49.35 -75.08 41.90
N MET A 5 48.17 -75.47 42.42
CA MET A 5 47.64 -75.24 43.81
C MET A 5 47.74 -73.77 44.29
N ASN A 6 46.83 -73.15 45.05
CA ASN A 6 45.45 -73.39 45.55
C ASN A 6 44.93 -72.06 46.18
N ALA A 7 43.66 -71.80 46.52
CA ALA A 7 42.32 -72.23 46.07
C ALA A 7 41.23 -71.49 46.90
N SER A 8 39.94 -71.51 46.48
CA SER A 8 38.72 -71.19 47.28
C SER A 8 38.43 -69.69 47.60
N LYS A 9 37.21 -69.17 47.84
CA LYS A 9 35.84 -69.73 48.13
C LYS A 9 34.70 -68.84 47.56
N ILE A 10 33.57 -69.47 47.19
CA ILE A 10 32.15 -69.14 47.52
C ILE A 10 31.67 -67.67 47.39
N LEU A 11 30.62 -67.39 46.59
CA LEU A 11 29.22 -67.19 47.06
C LEU A 11 28.24 -66.83 45.90
N ASN A 12 26.95 -67.11 46.09
CA ASN A 12 25.86 -66.87 45.14
C ASN A 12 25.50 -65.37 44.96
N GLY A 13 25.00 -65.00 43.79
CA GLY A 13 24.39 -63.68 43.51
C GLY A 13 23.23 -63.79 42.52
N VAL A 14 22.00 -63.64 43.01
CA VAL A 14 20.77 -63.58 42.19
C VAL A 14 20.70 -62.22 41.49
N VAL A 15 20.39 -62.20 40.18
CA VAL A 15 20.04 -60.96 39.47
C VAL A 15 18.55 -60.99 39.14
N LEU A 16 17.80 -60.17 39.86
CA LEU A 16 16.36 -59.98 39.71
C LEU A 16 16.09 -58.86 38.69
N GLY A 17 15.19 -59.09 37.72
CA GLY A 17 14.88 -58.11 36.68
C GLY A 17 14.14 -56.89 37.23
N PHE A 18 14.70 -55.70 37.01
CA PHE A 18 14.13 -54.43 37.48
C PHE A 18 13.31 -53.76 36.37
N LEU A 19 11.98 -53.76 36.49
CA LEU A 19 11.08 -53.12 35.52
C LEU A 19 10.99 -51.61 35.83
N LEU A 20 11.48 -50.79 34.90
CA LEU A 20 11.50 -49.32 35.04
C LEU A 20 10.08 -48.71 34.89
N LEU A 21 9.51 -48.28 36.01
CA LEU A 21 8.34 -47.38 36.03
C LEU A 21 8.78 -45.97 35.64
N LEU A 22 8.49 -45.55 34.41
CA LEU A 22 8.58 -44.15 34.02
C LEU A 22 7.33 -43.41 34.52
N PRO A 23 7.46 -42.24 35.19
CA PRO A 23 6.30 -41.43 35.53
C PRO A 23 5.70 -40.85 34.25
N VAL A 24 4.44 -41.20 33.98
CA VAL A 24 3.65 -40.53 32.94
C VAL A 24 3.44 -39.10 33.40
N SER A 25 4.28 -38.20 32.89
CA SER A 25 4.04 -36.77 32.98
C SER A 25 2.81 -36.48 32.14
N GLY A 26 1.65 -36.39 32.78
CA GLY A 26 0.42 -35.98 32.14
C GLY A 26 0.64 -34.59 31.56
N TRP A 27 0.72 -34.50 30.24
CA TRP A 27 0.57 -33.24 29.54
C TRP A 27 -0.87 -32.81 29.81
N ALA A 28 -1.04 -31.89 30.75
CA ALA A 28 -2.25 -31.11 30.82
C ALA A 28 -2.27 -30.26 29.55
N GLU A 29 -2.83 -30.81 28.48
CA GLU A 29 -3.47 -29.98 27.47
C GLU A 29 -4.45 -29.11 28.25
N THR A 30 -4.10 -27.84 28.37
CA THR A 30 -5.07 -26.81 28.71
C THR A 30 -6.02 -26.77 27.52
N ASN A 31 -7.07 -27.60 27.60
CA ASN A 31 -8.32 -27.35 26.90
C ASN A 31 -8.78 -25.97 27.37
N ASP A 32 -8.34 -24.94 26.65
CA ASP A 32 -9.09 -23.71 26.50
C ASP A 32 -10.39 -24.16 25.81
N GLU A 33 -11.36 -24.62 26.61
CA GLU A 33 -12.76 -24.79 26.20
C GLU A 33 -13.30 -23.39 25.91
N GLY A 34 -12.81 -22.82 24.83
CA GLY A 34 -13.04 -21.45 24.47
C GLY A 34 -14.53 -21.26 24.28
N LEU A 35 -15.11 -20.40 25.13
CA LEU A 35 -16.52 -19.97 25.09
C LEU A 35 -17.00 -19.94 23.64
N PRO A 36 -18.06 -20.68 23.25
CA PRO A 36 -18.47 -20.79 21.86
C PRO A 36 -18.61 -19.42 21.18
N ARG A 37 -18.03 -19.27 19.99
CA ARG A 37 -17.90 -17.97 19.31
C ARG A 37 -18.58 -17.94 17.96
N LEU A 38 -19.24 -16.82 17.65
CA LEU A 38 -19.63 -16.46 16.29
C LEU A 38 -18.76 -15.29 15.83
N THR A 39 -17.90 -15.55 14.86
CA THR A 39 -17.11 -14.51 14.17
C THR A 39 -17.82 -14.12 12.88
N VAL A 40 -18.08 -12.82 12.70
CA VAL A 40 -18.63 -12.26 11.46
C VAL A 40 -17.78 -11.09 10.98
N SER A 41 -17.62 -10.97 9.66
CA SER A 41 -17.10 -9.78 9.01
C SER A 41 -18.13 -9.17 8.07
N ALA A 42 -18.09 -7.85 7.94
CA ALA A 42 -18.81 -7.10 6.92
C ALA A 42 -18.03 -5.84 6.52
N GLU A 43 -18.43 -5.25 5.39
CA GLU A 43 -17.83 -4.05 4.81
C GLU A 43 -18.92 -2.97 4.66
N GLY A 44 -18.54 -1.73 4.90
CA GLY A 44 -19.34 -0.54 4.62
C GLY A 44 -18.63 0.29 3.57
N ALA A 45 -19.39 0.78 2.59
CA ALA A 45 -18.85 1.50 1.45
C ALA A 45 -19.68 2.77 1.23
N ILE A 46 -19.00 3.91 1.14
CA ILE A 46 -19.64 5.19 0.84
C ILE A 46 -18.96 5.80 -0.36
N ASN A 47 -19.78 6.08 -1.38
CA ASN A 47 -19.37 6.85 -2.53
C ASN A 47 -19.63 8.34 -2.25
N VAL A 48 -18.65 9.19 -2.54
CA VAL A 48 -18.79 10.64 -2.47
C VAL A 48 -18.05 11.30 -3.64
N PRO A 49 -18.52 12.45 -4.15
CA PRO A 49 -17.73 13.25 -5.06
C PRO A 49 -16.46 13.76 -4.35
N PRO A 50 -15.31 13.82 -5.05
CA PRO A 50 -14.10 14.44 -4.50
C PRO A 50 -14.27 15.94 -4.29
N ASP A 51 -13.53 16.50 -3.33
CA ASP A 51 -13.43 17.94 -3.06
C ASP A 51 -12.00 18.49 -3.25
N LYS A 52 -11.04 17.61 -3.61
CA LYS A 52 -9.68 17.98 -4.01
C LYS A 52 -9.14 17.07 -5.11
N ALA A 53 -8.18 17.62 -5.85
CA ALA A 53 -7.31 16.92 -6.77
C ALA A 53 -5.85 17.18 -6.40
N VAL A 54 -5.00 16.18 -6.50
CA VAL A 54 -3.54 16.34 -6.50
C VAL A 54 -3.05 16.11 -7.92
N LEU A 55 -2.50 17.16 -8.52
CA LEU A 55 -1.95 17.14 -9.87
C LEU A 55 -0.45 16.85 -9.77
N SER A 56 0.02 15.83 -10.47
CA SER A 56 1.44 15.45 -10.48
C SER A 56 2.10 15.84 -11.80
N PHE A 57 3.07 16.73 -11.71
CA PHE A 57 3.86 17.23 -12.84
C PHE A 57 5.33 16.87 -12.67
N ALA A 58 6.09 16.90 -13.76
CA ALA A 58 7.54 17.00 -13.70
C ALA A 58 8.11 17.94 -14.78
N VAL A 59 9.25 18.52 -14.43
CA VAL A 59 10.13 19.26 -15.34
C VAL A 59 11.34 18.37 -15.62
N GLU A 60 11.47 17.92 -16.86
CA GLU A 60 12.54 17.05 -17.35
C GLU A 60 13.45 17.83 -18.31
N THR A 61 14.73 17.97 -17.99
CA THR A 61 15.76 18.58 -18.85
C THR A 61 16.90 17.60 -19.08
N ALA A 62 17.56 17.68 -20.24
CA ALA A 62 18.66 16.78 -20.57
C ALA A 62 19.75 17.50 -21.39
N GLY A 63 21.00 17.05 -21.25
CA GLY A 63 22.16 17.62 -21.96
C GLY A 63 23.49 17.07 -21.45
N GLU A 64 24.59 17.42 -22.12
CA GLU A 64 25.92 16.83 -21.86
C GLU A 64 26.51 17.20 -20.49
N LYS A 65 26.27 18.43 -20.03
CA LYS A 65 26.91 19.02 -18.84
C LYS A 65 25.91 19.27 -17.71
N LEU A 66 26.06 18.51 -16.63
CA LEU A 66 25.13 18.50 -15.49
C LEU A 66 24.77 19.88 -14.93
N SER A 67 25.74 20.79 -14.78
CA SER A 67 25.49 22.14 -14.24
C SER A 67 24.47 22.92 -15.07
N ASP A 68 24.50 22.74 -16.39
CA ASP A 68 23.72 23.54 -17.33
C ASP A 68 22.31 22.97 -17.40
N VAL A 69 22.19 21.64 -17.42
CA VAL A 69 20.92 20.90 -17.33
C VAL A 69 20.19 21.20 -16.02
N GLN A 70 20.92 21.28 -14.90
CA GLN A 70 20.35 21.59 -13.59
C GLN A 70 19.88 23.04 -13.49
N MET A 71 20.66 24.00 -14.00
CA MET A 71 20.30 25.41 -14.04
C MET A 71 19.03 25.64 -14.89
N GLU A 72 18.98 25.05 -16.08
CA GLU A 72 17.79 25.09 -16.94
C GLU A 72 16.56 24.46 -16.27
N ASN A 73 16.74 23.34 -15.55
CA ASN A 73 15.66 22.69 -14.81
C ASN A 73 15.09 23.65 -13.75
N GLN A 74 15.97 24.26 -12.95
CA GLN A 74 15.61 25.18 -11.89
C GLN A 74 14.86 26.42 -12.43
N GLU A 75 15.30 27.01 -13.54
CA GLU A 75 14.59 28.13 -14.17
C GLU A 75 13.18 27.76 -14.64
N ARG A 76 13.01 26.57 -15.24
CA ARG A 76 11.70 26.06 -15.68
C ARG A 76 10.79 25.74 -14.49
N VAL A 77 11.33 25.17 -13.41
CA VAL A 77 10.59 24.91 -12.17
C VAL A 77 10.13 26.22 -11.52
N VAL A 78 10.99 27.25 -11.46
CA VAL A 78 10.59 28.58 -10.93
C VAL A 78 9.39 29.14 -11.70
N LYS A 79 9.39 29.09 -13.03
CA LYS A 79 8.27 29.53 -13.88
C LYS A 79 6.97 28.75 -13.59
N VAL A 80 7.07 27.43 -13.41
CA VAL A 80 5.93 26.58 -13.00
C VAL A 80 5.38 26.99 -11.63
N LEU A 81 6.26 27.20 -10.63
CA LEU A 81 5.85 27.63 -9.29
C LEU A 81 5.21 29.03 -9.29
N GLU A 82 5.70 29.94 -10.12
CA GLU A 82 5.12 31.27 -10.30
C GLU A 82 3.74 31.21 -10.97
N GLU A 83 3.56 30.40 -12.01
CA GLU A 83 2.25 30.26 -12.67
C GLU A 83 1.22 29.62 -11.72
N CYS A 84 1.60 28.62 -10.92
CA CYS A 84 0.73 28.09 -9.86
C CYS A 84 0.27 29.20 -8.88
N ARG A 85 1.17 30.09 -8.45
CA ARG A 85 0.80 31.24 -7.60
C ARG A 85 -0.13 32.22 -8.32
N ARG A 86 0.09 32.49 -9.62
CA ARG A 86 -0.79 33.34 -10.44
C ARG A 86 -2.19 32.76 -10.62
N LEU A 87 -2.32 31.43 -10.53
CA LEU A 87 -3.59 30.71 -10.52
C LEU A 87 -4.22 30.60 -9.11
N ASN A 88 -3.73 31.41 -8.15
CA ASN A 88 -4.16 31.46 -6.75
C ASN A 88 -3.96 30.15 -5.96
N ILE A 89 -2.97 29.34 -6.34
CA ILE A 89 -2.60 28.14 -5.57
C ILE A 89 -1.61 28.56 -4.46
N PRO A 90 -1.95 28.37 -3.17
CA PRO A 90 -1.05 28.68 -2.06
C PRO A 90 0.21 27.83 -2.09
N SER A 91 1.33 28.36 -1.61
CA SER A 91 2.62 27.65 -1.61
C SER A 91 2.61 26.38 -0.74
N GLU A 92 1.81 26.33 0.31
CA GLU A 92 1.62 25.15 1.16
C GLU A 92 0.93 23.99 0.44
N LEU A 93 0.25 24.24 -0.69
CA LEU A 93 -0.37 23.22 -1.54
C LEU A 93 0.57 22.74 -2.66
N ILE A 94 1.79 23.25 -2.74
CA ILE A 94 2.76 22.90 -3.78
C ILE A 94 3.97 22.21 -3.15
N GLN A 95 4.13 20.93 -3.44
CA GLN A 95 5.17 20.09 -2.85
C GLN A 95 6.10 19.53 -3.94
N THR A 96 7.41 19.79 -3.82
CA THR A 96 8.41 19.00 -4.55
C THR A 96 8.46 17.59 -3.95
N THR A 97 8.21 16.56 -4.75
CA THR A 97 8.17 15.16 -4.29
C THR A 97 9.46 14.41 -4.54
N SER A 98 10.18 14.74 -5.61
CA SER A 98 11.56 14.26 -5.84
C SER A 98 12.32 15.15 -6.81
N LEU A 99 13.65 15.15 -6.68
CA LEU A 99 14.59 15.72 -7.64
C LEU A 99 15.63 14.65 -7.94
N ASN A 100 15.62 14.15 -9.18
CA ASN A 100 16.45 13.03 -9.61
C ASN A 100 17.44 13.50 -10.68
N VAL A 101 18.70 13.12 -10.52
CA VAL A 101 19.75 13.30 -11.55
C VAL A 101 20.12 11.93 -12.09
N ILE A 102 19.88 11.72 -13.38
CA ILE A 102 20.04 10.44 -14.06
C ILE A 102 21.20 10.59 -15.07
N PRO A 103 22.34 9.90 -14.88
CA PRO A 103 23.37 9.85 -15.92
C PRO A 103 22.89 9.01 -17.10
N GLU A 104 23.09 9.50 -18.31
CA GLU A 104 22.74 8.82 -19.54
C GLU A 104 23.98 8.14 -20.15
N TYR A 105 23.79 6.90 -20.61
CA TYR A 105 24.83 6.05 -21.19
C TYR A 105 24.45 5.67 -22.61
N PRO A 106 25.42 5.43 -23.51
CA PRO A 106 25.11 4.96 -24.86
C PRO A 106 24.43 3.59 -24.80
N PRO A 107 23.54 3.26 -25.76
CA PRO A 107 22.96 1.92 -25.86
C PRO A 107 24.06 0.86 -25.91
N SER A 108 23.89 -0.24 -25.18
CA SER A 108 24.86 -1.33 -25.20
C SER A 108 25.07 -1.82 -26.64
N PRO A 109 26.32 -2.06 -27.08
CA PRO A 109 26.58 -2.57 -28.41
C PRO A 109 25.82 -3.88 -28.64
N ARG A 110 25.19 -4.02 -29.81
CA ARG A 110 24.52 -5.27 -30.18
C ARG A 110 25.54 -6.40 -30.18
N ARG A 111 25.23 -7.49 -29.49
CA ARG A 111 26.12 -8.67 -29.40
C ARG A 111 26.50 -9.13 -30.82
N PRO A 112 27.79 -9.12 -31.20
CA PRO A 112 28.24 -9.64 -32.48
C PRO A 112 27.83 -11.10 -32.68
N THR A 113 27.50 -11.48 -33.91
CA THR A 113 27.14 -12.86 -34.27
C THR A 113 28.29 -13.85 -34.02
N ASP A 114 29.53 -13.35 -34.00
CA ASP A 114 30.77 -14.07 -33.71
C ASP A 114 31.03 -14.28 -32.19
N GLY A 115 30.08 -13.90 -31.33
CA GLY A 115 30.13 -14.17 -29.88
C GLY A 115 31.10 -13.30 -29.07
N THR A 116 31.94 -12.50 -29.73
CA THR A 116 32.88 -11.53 -29.12
C THR A 116 32.14 -10.43 -28.35
N LEU A 117 32.21 -10.47 -27.02
CA LEU A 117 31.70 -9.38 -26.18
C LEU A 117 32.77 -8.30 -26.04
N GLU A 118 32.56 -7.16 -26.69
CA GLU A 118 33.36 -5.96 -26.46
C GLU A 118 33.02 -5.38 -25.08
N ASN A 119 33.90 -5.62 -24.10
CA ASN A 119 33.77 -5.09 -22.74
C ASN A 119 34.13 -3.59 -22.68
N SER A 120 33.36 -2.75 -23.38
CA SER A 120 33.44 -1.30 -23.24
C SER A 120 32.78 -0.87 -21.92
N VAL A 121 33.54 -0.27 -21.00
CA VAL A 121 32.97 0.38 -19.82
C VAL A 121 32.07 1.54 -20.31
N PRO A 122 30.76 1.55 -19.98
CA PRO A 122 29.84 2.56 -20.51
C PRO A 122 30.23 3.94 -19.94
N ARG A 123 30.57 4.86 -20.84
CA ARG A 123 30.84 6.26 -20.48
C ARG A 123 29.54 7.06 -20.45
N ILE A 124 29.45 8.01 -19.52
CA ILE A 124 28.34 8.96 -19.48
C ILE A 124 28.41 9.83 -20.74
N ILE A 125 27.30 9.93 -21.47
CA ILE A 125 27.13 10.79 -22.66
C ILE A 125 26.25 12.01 -22.38
N GLY A 126 25.60 12.06 -21.21
CA GLY A 126 24.87 13.22 -20.76
C GLY A 126 24.20 12.98 -19.41
N TYR A 127 23.41 13.95 -18.99
CA TYR A 127 22.64 13.93 -17.75
C TYR A 127 21.21 14.35 -18.05
N ARG A 128 20.28 13.75 -17.32
CA ARG A 128 18.87 14.12 -17.32
C ARG A 128 18.43 14.44 -15.89
N VAL A 129 17.86 15.63 -15.70
CA VAL A 129 17.35 16.09 -14.41
C VAL A 129 15.83 16.06 -14.48
N VAL A 130 15.22 15.40 -13.49
CA VAL A 130 13.77 15.27 -13.37
C VAL A 130 13.33 15.79 -12.01
N HIS A 131 12.59 16.91 -12.01
CA HIS A 131 12.03 17.52 -10.80
C HIS A 131 10.52 17.28 -10.79
N HIS A 132 10.05 16.47 -9.85
CA HIS A 132 8.63 16.17 -9.67
C HIS A 132 7.98 17.11 -8.66
N VAL A 133 6.80 17.63 -9.02
CA VAL A 133 5.99 18.54 -8.21
C VAL A 133 4.56 18.05 -8.15
N ASN A 134 4.03 17.91 -6.94
CA ASN A 134 2.62 17.71 -6.68
C ASN A 134 1.97 19.05 -6.32
N VAL A 135 0.75 19.27 -6.81
CA VAL A 135 -0.03 20.48 -6.58
C VAL A 135 -1.42 20.07 -6.10
N GLU A 136 -1.77 20.36 -4.85
CA GLU A 136 -3.14 20.19 -4.34
C GLU A 136 -4.03 21.34 -4.84
N VAL A 137 -5.17 20.98 -5.42
CA VAL A 137 -6.17 21.89 -5.98
C VAL A 137 -7.52 21.58 -5.34
N ARG A 138 -8.12 22.59 -4.70
CA ARG A 138 -9.39 22.49 -3.96
C ARG A 138 -10.61 22.99 -4.74
N SER A 139 -10.39 23.64 -5.88
CA SER A 139 -11.45 24.00 -6.83
C SER A 139 -11.28 23.13 -8.08
N LEU A 140 -12.15 22.13 -8.24
CA LEU A 140 -11.96 21.11 -9.28
C LEU A 140 -12.22 21.67 -10.70
N GLU A 141 -13.01 22.74 -10.80
CA GLU A 141 -13.33 23.41 -12.08
C GLU A 141 -12.11 24.02 -12.77
N VAL A 142 -11.09 24.44 -12.00
CA VAL A 142 -9.87 25.05 -12.56
C VAL A 142 -8.77 24.03 -12.89
N VAL A 143 -8.98 22.73 -12.63
CA VAL A 143 -7.96 21.68 -12.82
C VAL A 143 -7.44 21.62 -14.25
N GLY A 144 -8.31 21.61 -15.26
CA GLY A 144 -7.91 21.57 -16.67
C GLY A 144 -7.02 22.77 -17.03
N LYS A 145 -7.50 23.98 -16.73
CA LYS A 145 -6.78 25.23 -16.91
C LYS A 145 -5.41 25.27 -16.20
N ILE A 146 -5.28 24.68 -15.00
CA ILE A 146 -4.00 24.58 -14.29
C ILE A 146 -3.04 23.66 -15.06
N VAL A 147 -3.50 22.49 -15.52
CA VAL A 147 -2.69 21.57 -16.33
C VAL A 147 -2.19 22.27 -17.59
N ASP A 148 -3.09 22.92 -18.34
CA ASP A 148 -2.74 23.57 -19.61
C ASP A 148 -1.74 24.72 -19.43
N ARG A 149 -1.89 25.53 -18.36
CA ARG A 149 -0.98 26.64 -18.05
C ARG A 149 0.39 26.15 -17.57
N VAL A 150 0.43 25.17 -16.67
CA VAL A 150 1.67 24.61 -16.13
C VAL A 150 2.50 23.92 -17.23
N LEU A 151 1.83 23.26 -18.20
CA LEU A 151 2.48 22.68 -19.37
C LEU A 151 3.04 23.75 -20.34
N GLN A 152 2.39 24.90 -20.48
CA GLN A 152 2.88 25.99 -21.33
C GLN A 152 4.15 26.69 -20.80
N VAL A 153 4.35 26.74 -19.47
CA VAL A 153 5.43 27.54 -18.85
C VAL A 153 6.71 26.76 -18.51
N GLY A 154 6.68 25.43 -18.48
CA GLY A 154 7.90 24.65 -18.24
C GLY A 154 7.74 23.17 -17.86
N ALA A 155 6.56 22.74 -17.40
CA ALA A 155 6.32 21.32 -17.17
C ALA A 155 6.15 20.61 -18.53
N ASN A 156 6.92 19.56 -18.77
CA ASN A 156 6.86 18.79 -20.02
C ASN A 156 6.45 17.33 -19.81
N LYS A 157 6.08 16.98 -18.57
CA LYS A 157 5.64 15.64 -18.19
C LYS A 157 4.47 15.75 -17.21
N PHE A 158 3.30 15.30 -17.64
CA PHE A 158 2.14 15.15 -16.76
C PHE A 158 2.07 13.70 -16.29
N SER A 159 2.09 13.48 -14.98
CA SER A 159 2.03 12.13 -14.38
C SER A 159 0.62 11.70 -14.00
N GLY A 160 -0.34 12.63 -13.93
CA GLY A 160 -1.76 12.34 -13.76
C GLY A 160 -2.43 13.17 -12.67
N ILE A 161 -3.66 12.74 -12.32
CA ILE A 161 -4.54 13.36 -11.33
C ILE A 161 -4.93 12.31 -10.31
N ALA A 162 -4.71 12.60 -9.03
CA ALA A 162 -5.24 11.80 -7.92
C ALA A 162 -6.38 12.57 -7.23
N TRP A 163 -7.59 12.03 -7.28
CA TRP A 163 -8.76 12.59 -6.59
C TRP A 163 -8.74 12.22 -5.11
N GLY A 164 -9.25 13.12 -4.25
CA GLY A 164 -9.33 12.85 -2.81
C GLY A 164 -10.41 13.68 -2.11
N LEU A 165 -10.41 13.56 -0.78
CA LEU A 165 -11.15 14.47 0.12
C LEU A 165 -10.17 15.27 0.98
N GLN A 166 -10.48 16.53 1.27
CA GLN A 166 -9.74 17.38 2.19
C GLN A 166 -9.84 16.84 3.62
N ASN A 167 -11.03 16.34 3.99
CA ASN A 167 -11.24 15.63 5.24
C ASN A 167 -11.95 14.29 5.00
N GLU A 168 -11.18 13.21 4.94
CA GLU A 168 -11.72 11.85 4.80
C GLU A 168 -12.38 11.33 6.08
N GLN A 169 -12.07 11.89 7.26
CA GLN A 169 -12.42 11.28 8.55
C GLN A 169 -13.93 11.08 8.77
N PRO A 170 -14.83 12.05 8.46
CA PRO A 170 -16.27 11.84 8.60
C PRO A 170 -16.77 10.68 7.72
N THR A 171 -16.32 10.61 6.47
CA THR A 171 -16.71 9.56 5.53
C THR A 171 -16.17 8.20 5.94
N LYS A 172 -14.95 8.13 6.48
CA LYS A 172 -14.37 6.90 7.05
C LYS A 172 -15.18 6.39 8.25
N LEU A 173 -15.58 7.29 9.16
CA LEU A 173 -16.38 6.94 10.32
C LEU A 173 -17.79 6.45 9.95
N GLU A 174 -18.44 7.09 8.97
CA GLU A 174 -19.76 6.63 8.49
C GLU A 174 -19.65 5.29 7.74
N ALA A 175 -18.56 5.04 6.99
CA ALA A 175 -18.31 3.73 6.36
C ALA A 175 -18.12 2.62 7.41
N LEU A 176 -17.37 2.88 8.50
CA LEU A 176 -17.25 1.95 9.63
C LEU A 176 -18.57 1.70 10.36
N LYS A 177 -19.40 2.73 10.52
CA LYS A 177 -20.74 2.62 11.11
C LYS A 177 -21.67 1.73 10.26
N GLN A 178 -21.62 1.88 8.93
CA GLN A 178 -22.32 0.97 8.02
C GLN A 178 -21.79 -0.46 8.10
N ALA A 179 -20.46 -0.65 8.14
CA ALA A 179 -19.84 -1.97 8.29
C ALA A 179 -20.28 -2.66 9.59
N SER A 180 -20.32 -1.90 10.70
CA SER A 180 -20.77 -2.38 12.02
C SER A 180 -22.24 -2.79 12.01
N ALA A 181 -23.11 -1.98 11.42
CA ALA A 181 -24.54 -2.31 11.32
C ALA A 181 -24.78 -3.57 10.47
N GLN A 182 -24.05 -3.72 9.35
CA GLN A 182 -24.13 -4.92 8.51
C GLN A 182 -23.57 -6.17 9.23
N ALA A 183 -22.45 -6.05 9.94
CA ALA A 183 -21.87 -7.16 10.70
C ALA A 183 -22.81 -7.62 11.82
N GLN A 184 -23.43 -6.68 12.55
CA GLN A 184 -24.42 -7.00 13.57
C GLN A 184 -25.65 -7.72 12.95
N ALA A 185 -26.25 -7.17 11.89
CA ALA A 185 -27.39 -7.80 11.21
C ALA A 185 -27.06 -9.21 10.70
N LYS A 186 -25.83 -9.42 10.21
CA LYS A 186 -25.32 -10.74 9.78
C LYS A 186 -25.15 -11.71 10.96
N ALA A 187 -24.66 -11.25 12.12
CA ALA A 187 -24.59 -12.08 13.33
C ALA A 187 -25.99 -12.48 13.83
N GLU A 188 -26.94 -11.54 13.86
CA GLU A 188 -28.32 -11.79 14.28
C GLU A 188 -29.02 -12.78 13.35
N ALA A 189 -28.88 -12.64 12.02
CA ALA A 189 -29.44 -13.57 11.05
C ALA A 189 -28.84 -14.99 11.18
N LEU A 190 -27.53 -15.11 11.34
CA LEU A 190 -26.86 -16.41 11.55
C LEU A 190 -27.29 -17.08 12.86
N ALA A 191 -27.37 -16.31 13.95
CA ALA A 191 -27.82 -16.84 15.23
C ALA A 191 -29.28 -17.32 15.17
N GLN A 192 -30.17 -16.56 14.51
CA GLN A 192 -31.56 -16.98 14.30
C GLN A 192 -31.65 -18.27 13.46
N ALA A 193 -30.95 -18.33 12.33
CA ALA A 193 -30.97 -19.49 11.42
C ALA A 193 -30.43 -20.78 12.05
N LEU A 194 -29.45 -20.68 12.96
CA LEU A 194 -28.84 -21.80 13.66
C LEU A 194 -29.47 -22.12 15.03
N ASN A 195 -30.57 -21.44 15.39
CA ASN A 195 -31.23 -21.52 16.71
C ASN A 195 -30.29 -21.23 17.90
N LEU A 196 -29.32 -20.34 17.70
CA LEU A 196 -28.38 -19.87 18.71
C LEU A 196 -28.86 -18.56 19.35
N LYS A 197 -28.25 -18.21 20.48
CA LYS A 197 -28.40 -16.93 21.17
C LYS A 197 -27.06 -16.19 21.19
N LEU A 198 -27.07 -14.93 20.75
CA LEU A 198 -25.95 -14.01 20.97
C LEU A 198 -25.94 -13.60 22.45
N VAL A 199 -24.84 -13.82 23.15
CA VAL A 199 -24.71 -13.51 24.59
C VAL A 199 -24.17 -12.10 24.77
N ARG A 200 -22.99 -11.82 24.19
CA ARG A 200 -22.33 -10.50 24.20
C ARG A 200 -21.28 -10.41 23.11
N LEU A 201 -20.93 -9.19 22.73
CA LEU A 201 -19.78 -8.90 21.87
C LEU A 201 -18.49 -9.02 22.71
N ILE A 202 -17.57 -9.89 22.31
CA ILE A 202 -16.32 -10.19 23.05
C ILE A 202 -15.06 -9.66 22.36
N ASN A 203 -15.11 -9.38 21.05
CA ASN A 203 -14.03 -8.68 20.36
C ASN A 203 -14.57 -7.87 19.18
N VAL A 204 -13.92 -6.75 18.89
CA VAL A 204 -14.15 -5.90 17.72
C VAL A 204 -12.79 -5.59 17.12
N LEU A 205 -12.60 -5.99 15.86
CA LEU A 205 -11.43 -5.64 15.07
C LEU A 205 -11.87 -4.74 13.92
N GLU A 206 -11.39 -3.51 13.93
CA GLU A 206 -11.47 -2.61 12.78
C GLU A 206 -10.51 -3.12 11.69
N GLY A 207 -11.04 -3.46 10.52
CA GLY A 207 -10.24 -3.67 9.32
C GLY A 207 -10.03 -2.34 8.61
N GLY A 208 -8.77 -1.93 8.47
CA GLY A 208 -8.37 -0.56 8.16
C GLY A 208 -9.10 0.08 6.98
N VAL A 209 -9.53 1.33 7.16
CA VAL A 209 -10.32 2.08 6.17
C VAL A 209 -9.41 2.65 5.08
N SER A 210 -9.63 2.22 3.84
CA SER A 210 -8.84 2.65 2.68
C SER A 210 -9.72 3.35 1.63
N PRO A 211 -9.36 4.57 1.18
CA PRO A 211 -9.93 5.14 -0.04
C PRO A 211 -9.60 4.24 -1.23
N SER A 212 -10.60 3.86 -2.01
CA SER A 212 -10.40 3.21 -3.30
C SER A 212 -10.45 4.28 -4.40
N PRO A 213 -9.57 4.23 -5.42
CA PRO A 213 -9.68 5.10 -6.58
C PRO A 213 -11.08 4.98 -7.22
N PRO A 214 -11.59 6.03 -7.88
CA PRO A 214 -12.86 5.95 -8.58
C PRO A 214 -12.94 4.73 -9.50
N GLU A 215 -14.01 3.94 -9.41
CA GLU A 215 -14.27 2.78 -10.29
C GLU A 215 -14.75 3.24 -11.69
N GLY A 216 -14.03 4.22 -12.25
CA GLY A 216 -14.21 4.76 -13.59
C GLY A 216 -13.11 4.27 -14.51
N ARG A 217 -13.48 3.64 -15.65
CA ARG A 217 -12.53 3.33 -16.72
C ARG A 217 -11.86 4.63 -17.18
N TYR A 218 -10.54 4.74 -17.01
CA TYR A 218 -9.73 5.84 -17.54
C TYR A 218 -9.81 5.89 -19.08
N ARG A 219 -10.87 6.51 -19.61
CA ARG A 219 -10.87 7.08 -20.96
C ARG A 219 -10.26 8.48 -20.86
N MET A 220 -8.94 8.52 -20.74
CA MET A 220 -8.18 9.73 -21.04
C MET A 220 -8.32 9.97 -22.56
N ALA A 221 -9.39 10.63 -22.97
CA ALA A 221 -9.51 11.15 -24.32
C ALA A 221 -8.47 12.28 -24.43
N MET A 222 -7.31 11.95 -25.02
CA MET A 222 -6.24 12.90 -25.29
C MET A 222 -6.71 13.93 -26.32
N ALA A 223 -7.40 14.98 -25.84
CA ALA A 223 -7.74 16.17 -26.61
C ALA A 223 -6.49 17.05 -26.79
N MET A 224 -5.50 16.52 -27.54
CA MET A 224 -4.22 17.18 -27.85
C MET A 224 -4.28 18.02 -29.14
N ASP A 225 -5.47 18.38 -29.62
CA ASP A 225 -5.64 19.13 -30.88
C ASP A 225 -6.85 20.10 -30.89
N SER A 226 -7.22 20.63 -29.73
CA SER A 226 -8.20 21.72 -29.63
C SER A 226 -7.84 22.62 -28.46
N GLY A 227 -7.58 23.91 -28.71
CA GLY A 227 -7.18 24.90 -27.70
C GLY A 227 -8.30 25.35 -26.75
N GLY A 228 -9.05 24.41 -26.19
CA GLY A 228 -9.97 24.60 -25.06
C GLY A 228 -9.47 23.80 -23.85
N ASP A 229 -9.81 24.26 -22.65
CA ASP A 229 -9.31 23.69 -21.39
C ASP A 229 -9.56 22.17 -21.30
N ALA A 230 -8.59 21.43 -20.75
CA ALA A 230 -8.68 19.97 -20.62
C ALA A 230 -9.96 19.54 -19.86
N SER A 231 -10.86 18.81 -20.54
CA SER A 231 -12.14 18.36 -19.99
C SER A 231 -11.95 17.19 -19.01
N VAL A 232 -11.74 17.51 -17.73
CA VAL A 232 -11.51 16.54 -16.66
C VAL A 232 -12.82 16.21 -15.93
N SER A 233 -13.09 14.92 -15.70
CA SER A 233 -14.23 14.43 -14.90
C SER A 233 -13.72 13.55 -13.76
N ALA A 234 -14.19 13.83 -12.54
CA ALA A 234 -13.61 13.27 -11.31
C ALA A 234 -14.26 11.94 -10.85
N GLY A 235 -15.52 11.69 -11.26
CA GLY A 235 -16.31 10.55 -10.78
C GLY A 235 -16.63 10.63 -9.28
N GLU A 236 -16.87 9.47 -8.66
CA GLU A 236 -17.03 9.32 -7.21
C GLU A 236 -15.87 8.51 -6.62
N ILE A 237 -15.43 8.85 -5.42
CA ILE A 237 -14.48 8.07 -4.62
C ILE A 237 -15.28 7.14 -3.70
N SER A 238 -14.93 5.85 -3.71
CA SER A 238 -15.48 4.88 -2.77
C SER A 238 -14.55 4.73 -1.56
N ILE A 239 -15.01 5.12 -0.38
CA ILE A 239 -14.33 4.85 0.89
C ILE A 239 -14.91 3.57 1.49
N ARG A 240 -14.06 2.54 1.63
CA ARG A 240 -14.43 1.23 2.16
C ARG A 240 -13.80 1.03 3.54
N GLY A 241 -14.64 0.73 4.53
CA GLY A 241 -14.24 0.30 5.87
C GLY A 241 -14.74 -1.12 6.13
N SER A 242 -13.98 -1.91 6.89
CA SER A 242 -14.37 -3.28 7.24
C SER A 242 -14.32 -3.47 8.75
N VAL A 243 -15.16 -4.36 9.26
CA VAL A 243 -15.12 -4.74 10.68
C VAL A 243 -15.30 -6.24 10.82
N LEU A 244 -14.64 -6.79 11.84
CA LEU A 244 -14.83 -8.17 12.28
C LEU A 244 -15.31 -8.13 13.74
N LEU A 245 -16.50 -8.66 13.96
CA LEU A 245 -17.12 -8.80 15.26
C LEU A 245 -17.01 -10.26 15.72
N VAL A 246 -16.65 -10.47 16.98
CA VAL A 246 -16.70 -11.80 17.61
C VAL A 246 -17.70 -11.73 18.76
N TYR A 247 -18.76 -12.52 18.67
CA TYR A 247 -19.74 -12.70 19.73
C TYR A 247 -19.51 -14.00 20.49
N GLU A 248 -19.75 -13.98 21.78
CA GLU A 248 -20.03 -15.17 22.57
C GLU A 248 -21.44 -15.66 22.24
N ILE A 249 -21.62 -16.96 22.02
CA ILE A 249 -22.89 -17.60 21.67
C ILE A 249 -23.24 -18.73 22.62
N SER A 250 -24.53 -18.97 22.80
CA SER A 250 -25.06 -20.16 23.47
C SER A 250 -26.13 -20.83 22.60
N GLN A 251 -26.51 -22.06 22.97
CA GLN A 251 -27.81 -22.60 22.54
C GLN A 251 -28.95 -21.74 23.11
N LYS A 252 -30.12 -21.79 22.47
CA LYS A 252 -31.36 -21.21 22.99
C LYS A 252 -32.04 -22.12 24.02
#